data_AF-A0A3C2DZM5-F1
#
_entry.id   AF-A0A3C2DZM5-F1
#
_cell.length_a   1.000
_cell.length_b   1.000
_cell.length_c   1.000
_cell.angle_alpha   90.00
_cell.angle_beta   90.00
_cell.angle_gamma   90.00
#
_symmetry.space_group_name_H-M   'P 1'
#
loop_
_entity.id
_entity.type
_entity.pdbx_description
1 polymer ?
#
loop_
_entity_poly.entity_id
_entity_poly.type
_entity_poly.pdbx_seq_one_letter_code
_entity_poly.pdbx_strand_id
1 'polypeptide(L)' 'VRDRNDNCIIVCSIENVDPMGVHTGDSITVAPALTLTDKEYQIMRDAS' A
#
# COMPACT_ATOMS: atom_id res chain seq x y z
N VAL A 1 2.71 -5.73 9.15
CA VAL A 1 3.41 -6.55 10.17
C VAL A 1 2.50 -6.64 11.38
N ARG A 2 2.24 -7.86 11.89
CA ARG A 2 1.33 -8.10 13.02
C ARG A 2 2.02 -8.97 14.06
N ASP A 3 1.96 -8.59 15.32
CA ASP A 3 2.57 -9.34 16.42
C ASP A 3 1.59 -10.32 17.08
N ARG A 4 2.08 -11.10 18.07
CA ARG A 4 1.25 -12.06 18.83
C ARG A 4 0.23 -11.40 19.76
N ASN A 5 0.41 -10.13 20.08
CA ASN A 5 -0.49 -9.34 20.91
C ASN A 5 -1.54 -8.59 20.07
N ASP A 6 -1.63 -8.94 18.78
CA ASP A 6 -2.55 -8.34 17.83
C ASP A 6 -2.27 -6.88 17.46
N ASN A 7 -1.07 -6.37 17.74
CA ASN A 7 -0.68 -5.06 17.24
C ASN A 7 -0.32 -5.18 15.76
N CYS A 8 -0.98 -4.39 14.90
CA CYS A 8 -0.72 -4.35 13.47
C CYS A 8 -0.19 -2.98 13.04
N ILE A 9 0.86 -2.98 12.19
CA ILE A 9 1.41 -1.79 11.56
C ILE A 9 1.57 -1.98 10.05
N ILE A 10 1.34 -0.91 9.32
CA ILE A 10 1.73 -0.78 7.90
C ILE A 10 3.13 -0.20 7.85
N VAL A 11 4.08 -0.98 7.33
CA VAL A 11 5.49 -0.60 7.26
C VAL A 11 5.78 0.25 6.02
N CYS A 12 5.11 -0.05 4.91
CA CYS A 12 5.30 0.63 3.64
C CYS A 12 3.98 0.64 2.86
N SER A 13 3.77 1.71 2.09
CA SER A 13 2.77 1.77 1.04
C SER A 13 3.49 1.88 -0.31
N ILE A 14 2.99 1.18 -1.31
CA ILE A 14 3.57 1.15 -2.64
C ILE A 14 2.48 1.51 -3.64
N GLU A 15 2.78 2.40 -4.58
CA GLU A 15 1.90 2.77 -5.67
C GLU A 15 2.53 2.34 -6.99
N ASN A 16 1.76 1.61 -7.80
CA ASN A 16 2.14 1.26 -9.17
C ASN A 16 1.97 2.47 -10.08
N VAL A 17 3.03 2.83 -10.80
CA VAL A 17 2.97 3.85 -11.87
C VAL A 17 2.33 3.24 -13.12
N ASP A 18 2.66 1.99 -13.41
CA ASP A 18 2.00 1.23 -14.46
C ASP A 18 0.59 0.80 -14.00
N PRO A 19 -0.43 0.95 -14.87
CA PRO A 19 -1.79 0.60 -14.50
C PRO A 19 -1.99 -0.91 -14.35
N MET A 20 -3.13 -1.28 -13.75
CA MET A 20 -3.53 -2.67 -13.57
C MET A 20 -3.52 -3.44 -14.89
N GLY A 21 -2.89 -4.62 -14.88
CA GLY A 21 -2.71 -5.46 -16.06
C GLY A 21 -1.23 -5.76 -16.36
N VAL A 22 -0.30 -5.00 -15.78
CA VAL A 22 1.14 -5.33 -15.74
C VAL A 22 1.44 -6.07 -14.43
N HIS A 23 2.27 -7.12 -14.50
CA HIS A 23 2.70 -7.82 -13.30
C HIS A 23 3.49 -6.86 -12.38
N THR A 24 3.20 -6.85 -11.08
CA THR A 24 3.79 -5.87 -10.14
C THR A 24 5.32 -5.90 -10.14
N GLY A 25 5.93 -7.08 -10.33
CA GLY A 25 7.39 -7.21 -10.43
C GLY A 25 8.01 -6.64 -11.72
N ASP A 26 7.18 -6.44 -12.75
CA ASP A 26 7.57 -5.82 -14.02
C ASP A 26 7.15 -4.35 -14.09
N SER A 27 6.38 -3.87 -13.11
CA SER A 27 5.91 -2.49 -13.02
C SER A 27 6.96 -1.57 -12.41
N ILE A 28 6.97 -0.32 -12.86
CA ILE A 28 7.57 0.78 -12.13
C ILE A 28 6.68 1.08 -10.91
N THR A 29 7.26 1.03 -9.72
CA THR A 29 6.56 1.29 -8.45
C THR A 29 7.28 2.36 -7.63
N VAL A 30 6.52 3.10 -6.84
CA VAL A 30 7.05 4.12 -5.92
C VAL A 30 6.59 3.86 -4.49
N ALA A 31 7.39 4.31 -3.53
CA ALA A 31 7.04 4.33 -2.11
C ALA A 31 7.38 5.70 -1.51
N PRO A 32 6.49 6.30 -0.67
CA PRO A 32 5.13 5.85 -0.35
C PRO A 32 4.13 6.10 -1.49
N ALA A 33 2.87 5.71 -1.31
CA ALA A 33 1.77 6.14 -2.20
C ALA A 33 1.66 7.67 -2.24
N LEU A 34 1.46 8.24 -3.44
CA LEU A 34 1.47 9.67 -3.73
C LEU A 34 0.09 10.22 -4.09
N THR A 35 -0.79 9.39 -4.67
CA THR A 35 -2.06 9.86 -5.25
C THR A 35 -3.29 9.53 -4.42
N LEU A 36 -3.14 8.85 -3.28
CA LEU A 36 -4.22 8.62 -2.33
C LEU A 36 -4.38 9.80 -1.38
N THR A 37 -5.61 10.29 -1.20
CA THR A 37 -5.92 11.20 -0.09
C THR A 37 -5.78 10.47 1.25
N ASP A 38 -5.57 11.20 2.35
CA ASP A 38 -5.43 10.58 3.67
C ASP A 38 -6.64 9.71 4.02
N LYS A 39 -7.87 10.12 3.67
CA LYS A 39 -9.08 9.30 3.91
C LYS A 39 -9.05 7.98 3.15
N GLU A 40 -8.68 8.01 1.87
CA GLU A 40 -8.57 6.79 1.04
C GLU A 40 -7.44 5.89 1.54
N TYR A 41 -6.33 6.50 1.96
CA TYR A 41 -5.21 5.79 2.56
C TYR A 41 -5.60 5.09 3.87
N GLN A 42 -6.35 5.75 4.76
CA GLN A 42 -6.84 5.13 5.99
C GLN A 42 -7.82 3.98 5.69
N ILE A 43 -8.73 4.13 4.71
CA ILE A 43 -9.63 3.05 4.30
C ILE A 43 -8.84 1.84 3.79
N MET A 44 -7.82 2.06 2.95
CA MET A 44 -6.93 1.00 2.46
C MET A 44 -6.14 0.34 3.61
N ARG A 45 -5.66 1.14 4.56
CA ARG A 45 -4.92 0.68 5.76
C ARG A 45 -5.79 -0.21 6.66
N ASP A 46 -7.05 0.15 6.88
CA ASP A 46 -7.96 -0.60 7.74
C ASP A 46 -8.42 -1.92 7.10
N ALA A 47 -8.37 -2.01 5.76
CA ALA A 47 -8.65 -3.24 5.02
C ALA A 47 -7.48 -4.23 4.98
N SER A 48 -6.30 -3.85 5.50
CA SER A 48 -5.03 -4.60 5.41
C SER A 48 -4.73 -5.52 6.60
#